data_AF-A0A661DHJ9-F1
#
_entry.id   AF-A0A661DHJ9-F1
#
_cell.length_a   1.000
_cell.length_b   1.000
_cell.length_c   1.000
_cell.angle_alpha   90.00
_cell.angle_beta   90.00
_cell.angle_gamma   90.00
#
_symmetry.space_group_name_H-M   'P 1'
#
loop_
_entity.id
_entity.type
_entity.pdbx_description
1 polymer ?
#
loop_
_entity_poly.entity_id
_entity_poly.type
_entity_poly.pdbx_seq_one_letter_code
_entity_poly.pdbx_strand_id
1 'polypeptide(L)'
;MKYAEPLIKARLIKRYKRFLADVELFELDTETQKPKQITIHTSNTGSMTGCAHPGSIVWISNSHNPKRKYLYSWELSTAQDASSDGEHLIGINTLLANKLVKEAIEKGDISEIASAPDDFQKIETEVPYGAEKSRIDLLVTQHNGQKCYIEVKNVTASFEPGIAAFPDAVTARGTKHLR
;
A
#
# COMPACT_ATOMS: atom_id res chain seq x y z
N MET A 1 7.80 -0.39 -8.89
CA MET A 1 7.27 -1.66 -9.41
C MET A 1 6.36 -1.38 -10.59
N LYS A 2 6.08 -2.38 -11.42
CA LYS A 2 4.95 -2.35 -12.36
C LYS A 2 3.95 -3.42 -11.95
N TYR A 3 2.66 -3.11 -11.98
CA TYR A 3 1.64 -4.15 -11.88
C TYR A 3 1.76 -5.06 -13.10
N ALA A 4 1.62 -6.38 -12.90
CA ALA A 4 1.74 -7.36 -13.97
C ALA A 4 0.63 -7.19 -15.02
N GLU A 5 -0.52 -6.69 -14.59
CA GLU A 5 -1.67 -6.39 -15.43
C GLU A 5 -2.22 -4.99 -15.08
N PRO A 6 -2.94 -4.35 -16.02
CA PRO A 6 -3.65 -3.11 -15.74
C PRO A 6 -4.62 -3.29 -14.57
N LEU A 7 -4.67 -2.29 -13.69
CA LEU A 7 -5.66 -2.25 -12.63
C LEU A 7 -7.04 -1.94 -13.20
N ILE A 8 -8.06 -2.55 -12.59
CA ILE A 8 -9.47 -2.34 -12.98
C ILE A 8 -10.02 -1.19 -12.15
N LYS A 9 -10.64 -0.20 -12.80
CA LYS A 9 -11.35 0.89 -12.12
C LYS A 9 -12.71 0.40 -11.62
N ALA A 10 -13.08 0.81 -10.41
CA ALA A 10 -14.40 0.58 -9.84
C ALA A 10 -14.82 1.78 -8.98
N ARG A 11 -16.12 1.87 -8.69
CA ARG A 11 -16.68 2.84 -7.74
C ARG A 11 -16.86 2.18 -6.40
N LEU A 12 -16.29 2.75 -5.34
CA LEU A 12 -16.45 2.26 -3.98
C LEU A 12 -17.90 2.42 -3.53
N ILE A 13 -18.52 1.34 -3.04
CA ILE A 13 -19.84 1.42 -2.39
C ILE A 13 -19.62 1.62 -0.89
N LYS A 14 -18.86 0.72 -0.26
CA LYS A 14 -18.55 0.78 1.17
C LYS A 14 -17.37 -0.13 1.52
N ARG A 15 -16.58 0.28 2.51
CA ARG A 15 -15.62 -0.59 3.22
C ARG A 15 -16.22 -1.05 4.54
N TYR A 16 -16.01 -2.31 4.92
CA TYR A 16 -16.52 -2.87 6.16
C TYR A 16 -15.65 -4.02 6.66
N LYS A 17 -15.82 -4.38 7.93
CA LYS A 17 -15.04 -5.45 8.61
C LYS A 17 -13.52 -5.28 8.47
N ARG A 18 -13.03 -4.06 8.19
CA ARG A 18 -11.63 -3.67 7.92
C ARG A 18 -11.02 -4.27 6.65
N PHE A 19 -11.27 -5.53 6.32
CA PHE A 19 -10.63 -6.26 5.21
C PHE A 19 -11.52 -6.45 3.97
N LEU A 20 -12.76 -5.94 3.96
CA LEU A 20 -13.67 -6.05 2.83
C LEU A 20 -14.14 -4.69 2.33
N ALA A 21 -14.39 -4.62 1.03
CA ALA A 21 -15.15 -3.54 0.43
C ALA A 21 -16.05 -4.08 -0.67
N ASP A 22 -17.24 -3.49 -0.80
CA ASP A 22 -18.09 -3.70 -1.97
C ASP A 22 -17.84 -2.55 -2.94
N VAL A 23 -17.72 -2.89 -4.23
CA VAL A 23 -17.48 -1.94 -5.31
C VAL A 23 -18.39 -2.25 -6.50
N GLU A 24 -18.64 -1.24 -7.31
CA GLU A 24 -19.37 -1.33 -8.56
C GLU A 24 -18.42 -1.16 -9.73
N LEU A 25 -18.37 -2.14 -10.64
CA LEU A 25 -17.56 -2.08 -11.86
C LEU A 25 -18.22 -1.13 -12.87
N PHE A 26 -17.39 -0.38 -13.60
CA PHE A 26 -17.88 0.51 -14.67
C PHE A 26 -18.34 -0.23 -15.92
N GLU A 27 -17.79 -1.42 -16.15
CA GLU A 27 -18.24 -2.30 -17.23
C GLU A 27 -19.64 -2.86 -16.89
N LEU A 28 -20.52 -2.83 -17.89
CA LEU A 28 -21.85 -3.41 -17.77
C LEU A 28 -21.76 -4.93 -17.84
N ASP A 29 -22.50 -5.58 -16.96
CA ASP A 29 -22.72 -7.02 -17.03
C ASP A 29 -23.45 -7.36 -18.34
N THR A 30 -22.92 -8.35 -19.07
CA THR A 30 -23.36 -8.67 -20.44
C THR A 30 -24.80 -9.15 -20.49
N GLU A 31 -25.29 -9.78 -19.43
CA GLU A 31 -26.65 -10.32 -19.38
C GLU A 31 -27.65 -9.28 -18.87
N THR A 32 -27.32 -8.60 -17.78
CA THR A 32 -28.25 -7.70 -17.10
C THR A 32 -28.19 -6.26 -17.63
N GLN A 33 -27.17 -5.91 -18.41
CA GLN A 33 -26.89 -4.55 -18.91
C GLN A 33 -26.82 -3.50 -17.78
N LYS A 34 -26.38 -3.94 -16.59
CA LYS A 34 -26.23 -3.10 -15.39
C LYS A 34 -24.81 -3.18 -14.84
N PRO A 35 -24.35 -2.16 -14.10
CA PRO A 35 -23.07 -2.23 -13.40
C PRO A 35 -23.01 -3.44 -12.47
N LYS A 36 -21.92 -4.20 -12.55
CA LYS A 36 -21.72 -5.39 -11.71
C LYS A 36 -21.14 -5.00 -10.35
N GLN A 37 -21.78 -5.44 -9.28
CA GLN A 37 -21.25 -5.26 -7.92
C GLN A 37 -20.46 -6.50 -7.48
N ILE A 38 -19.29 -6.27 -6.90
CA ILE A 38 -18.40 -7.32 -6.39
C ILE A 38 -17.83 -6.94 -5.02
N THR A 39 -17.48 -7.96 -4.23
CA THR A 39 -16.74 -7.79 -2.98
C THR A 39 -15.25 -8.03 -3.22
N ILE A 40 -14.42 -7.11 -2.74
CA ILE A 40 -12.96 -7.13 -2.85
C ILE A 40 -12.30 -7.18 -1.46
N HIS A 41 -11.07 -7.67 -1.42
CA HIS A 41 -10.24 -7.66 -0.22
C HIS A 41 -9.42 -6.37 -0.12
N THR A 42 -9.19 -5.86 1.10
CA THR A 42 -8.18 -4.82 1.36
C THR A 42 -7.17 -5.32 2.40
N SER A 43 -5.88 -5.15 2.11
CA SER A 43 -4.79 -5.48 3.03
C SER A 43 -4.56 -4.39 4.07
N ASN A 44 -5.13 -3.20 3.87
CA ASN A 44 -5.06 -2.11 4.83
C ASN A 44 -6.04 -2.36 5.98
N THR A 45 -5.51 -2.61 7.18
CA THR A 45 -6.31 -2.83 8.39
C THR A 45 -6.52 -1.56 9.21
N GLY A 46 -5.89 -0.45 8.81
CA GLY A 46 -6.00 0.86 9.45
C GLY A 46 -7.37 1.50 9.25
N SER A 47 -7.53 2.71 9.78
CA SER A 47 -8.78 3.47 9.68
C SER A 47 -9.12 3.81 8.21
N MET A 48 -8.10 3.99 7.36
CA MET A 48 -8.22 4.54 6.00
C MET A 48 -8.95 5.89 5.99
N THR A 49 -8.69 6.72 7.01
CA THR A 49 -9.19 8.10 7.10
C THR A 49 -8.78 8.88 5.86
N GLY A 50 -9.76 9.45 5.14
CA GLY A 50 -9.54 10.17 3.89
C GLY A 50 -9.46 9.28 2.63
N CYS A 51 -9.44 7.95 2.76
CA CYS A 51 -9.16 7.05 1.63
C CYS A 51 -10.31 6.11 1.22
N ALA A 52 -11.43 6.07 1.96
CA ALA A 52 -12.46 5.04 1.81
C ALA A 52 -13.89 5.60 1.70
N HIS A 53 -14.05 6.72 0.98
CA HIS A 53 -15.34 7.39 0.89
C HIS A 53 -16.26 6.72 -0.14
N PRO A 54 -17.52 6.40 0.22
CA PRO A 54 -18.50 5.93 -0.75
C PRO A 54 -18.56 6.85 -1.97
N GLY A 55 -18.56 6.27 -3.17
CA GLY A 55 -18.52 6.97 -4.44
C GLY A 55 -17.12 7.21 -5.02
N SER A 56 -16.05 7.10 -4.22
CA SER A 56 -14.67 7.27 -4.69
C SER A 56 -14.28 6.24 -5.75
N ILE A 57 -13.40 6.66 -6.66
CA ILE A 57 -12.77 5.76 -7.63
C ILE A 57 -11.68 4.96 -6.92
N VAL A 58 -11.72 3.65 -7.12
CA VAL A 58 -10.74 2.71 -6.61
C VAL A 58 -10.19 1.86 -7.74
N TRP A 59 -8.96 1.40 -7.55
CA TRP A 59 -8.27 0.54 -8.50
C TRP A 59 -8.00 -0.81 -7.87
N ILE A 60 -8.39 -1.87 -8.55
CA ILE A 60 -8.33 -3.24 -8.04
C ILE A 60 -7.48 -4.13 -8.95
N SER A 61 -6.73 -5.06 -8.35
CA SER A 61 -6.00 -6.10 -9.05
C SER A 61 -6.77 -7.42 -9.01
N ASN A 62 -6.64 -8.25 -10.05
CA ASN A 62 -7.11 -9.63 -10.04
C ASN A 62 -5.97 -10.56 -9.58
N SER A 63 -6.22 -11.39 -8.57
CA SER A 63 -5.21 -12.34 -8.09
C SER A 63 -5.04 -13.58 -8.97
N HIS A 64 -5.98 -13.83 -9.89
CA HIS A 64 -6.08 -15.02 -10.74
C HIS A 64 -6.05 -16.36 -10.00
N ASN A 65 -6.24 -16.32 -8.68
CA ASN A 65 -6.20 -17.50 -7.85
C ASN A 65 -7.63 -17.94 -7.51
N PRO A 66 -8.18 -18.95 -8.20
CA PRO A 66 -9.57 -19.39 -7.99
C PRO A 66 -9.81 -19.97 -6.60
N LYS A 67 -8.75 -20.29 -5.83
CA LYS A 67 -8.87 -20.76 -4.44
C LYS A 67 -9.14 -19.61 -3.45
N ARG A 68 -8.97 -18.35 -3.86
CA ARG A 68 -9.27 -17.22 -2.99
C ARG A 68 -10.76 -16.97 -2.93
N LYS A 69 -11.26 -16.75 -1.70
CA LYS A 69 -12.66 -16.35 -1.47
C LYS A 69 -13.00 -15.01 -2.15
N TYR A 70 -12.06 -14.07 -2.15
CA TYR A 70 -12.17 -12.78 -2.83
C TYR A 70 -11.07 -12.68 -3.86
N LEU A 71 -11.46 -12.71 -5.14
CA LEU A 71 -10.54 -12.78 -6.27
C LEU A 71 -9.75 -11.47 -6.45
N TYR A 72 -10.36 -10.34 -6.09
CA TYR A 72 -9.82 -9.00 -6.31
C TYR A 72 -9.26 -8.37 -5.03
N SER A 73 -8.17 -7.61 -5.18
CA SER A 73 -7.55 -6.85 -4.10
C SER A 73 -7.61 -5.35 -4.39
N TRP A 74 -7.93 -4.54 -3.38
CA TRP A 74 -7.90 -3.09 -3.47
C TRP A 74 -6.45 -2.58 -3.42
N GLU A 75 -6.01 -1.97 -4.52
CA GLU A 75 -4.65 -1.48 -4.68
C GLU A 75 -4.54 0.01 -4.38
N LEU A 76 -5.35 0.84 -5.05
CA LEU A 76 -5.27 2.31 -4.98
C LEU A 76 -6.65 2.95 -4.78
N SER A 77 -6.68 4.16 -4.23
CA SER A 77 -7.85 5.03 -4.20
C SER A 77 -7.50 6.40 -4.77
N THR A 78 -8.45 7.07 -5.39
CA THR A 78 -8.33 8.50 -5.70
C THR A 78 -8.60 9.32 -4.42
N ALA A 79 -7.79 10.34 -4.18
CA ALA A 79 -8.00 11.29 -3.08
C ALA A 79 -9.29 12.11 -3.28
N GLN A 80 -9.88 12.61 -2.20
CA GLN A 80 -11.14 13.37 -2.29
C GLN A 80 -10.99 14.73 -2.99
N ASP A 81 -9.81 15.33 -2.90
CA ASP A 81 -9.49 16.63 -3.48
C ASP A 81 -9.09 16.57 -4.96
N ALA A 82 -9.01 15.36 -5.53
CA ALA A 82 -8.70 15.16 -6.93
C ALA A 82 -9.81 15.72 -7.84
N SER A 83 -9.42 16.49 -8.84
CA SER A 83 -10.34 17.06 -9.83
C SER A 83 -10.70 16.06 -10.94
N SER A 84 -9.93 14.98 -11.07
CA SER A 84 -10.11 13.95 -12.09
C SER A 84 -9.73 12.55 -11.60
N ASP A 85 -10.30 11.54 -12.25
CA ASP A 85 -9.99 10.13 -12.01
C ASP A 85 -8.52 9.83 -12.32
N GLY A 86 -7.71 9.63 -11.29
CA GLY A 86 -6.30 9.28 -11.42
C GLY A 86 -5.33 10.39 -11.01
N GLU A 87 -5.85 11.57 -10.71
CA GLU A 87 -5.11 12.60 -9.97
C GLU A 87 -5.05 12.20 -8.48
N HIS A 88 -3.90 12.47 -7.84
CA HIS A 88 -3.65 12.16 -6.42
C HIS A 88 -4.06 10.74 -5.99
N LEU A 89 -3.31 9.73 -6.47
CA LEU A 89 -3.54 8.33 -6.10
C LEU A 89 -2.94 8.00 -4.73
N ILE A 90 -3.73 7.33 -3.90
CA ILE A 90 -3.36 6.86 -2.57
C ILE A 90 -3.11 5.34 -2.63
N GLY A 91 -1.92 4.91 -2.23
CA GLY A 91 -1.54 3.50 -2.15
C GLY A 91 -2.22 2.77 -0.98
N ILE A 92 -3.30 2.03 -1.26
CA ILE A 92 -4.07 1.32 -0.23
C ILE A 92 -3.40 0.01 0.16
N ASN A 93 -2.80 -0.71 -0.79
CA ASN A 93 -2.19 -2.01 -0.49
C ASN A 93 -0.90 -1.87 0.32
N THR A 94 -1.04 -1.95 1.65
CA THR A 94 0.06 -1.72 2.59
C THR A 94 1.19 -2.76 2.48
N LEU A 95 0.93 -3.91 1.86
CA LEU A 95 1.92 -4.97 1.64
C LEU A 95 3.00 -4.57 0.61
N LEU A 96 2.77 -3.49 -0.14
CA LEU A 96 3.69 -3.02 -1.17
C LEU A 96 4.75 -2.07 -0.63
N ALA A 97 4.55 -1.45 0.54
CA ALA A 97 5.42 -0.38 1.05
C ALA A 97 6.89 -0.82 1.13
N ASN A 98 7.18 -1.93 1.84
CA ASN A 98 8.55 -2.43 1.99
C ASN A 98 9.17 -2.82 0.64
N LYS A 99 8.37 -3.40 -0.27
CA LYS A 99 8.82 -3.76 -1.63
C LYS A 99 9.16 -2.52 -2.45
N LEU A 100 8.35 -1.46 -2.37
CA LEU A 100 8.58 -0.21 -3.07
C LEU A 100 9.84 0.49 -2.56
N VAL A 101 10.02 0.58 -1.24
CA VAL A 101 11.23 1.18 -0.65
C VAL A 101 12.47 0.37 -1.03
N LYS A 102 12.41 -0.96 -0.93
CA LYS A 102 13.51 -1.83 -1.38
C LYS A 102 13.85 -1.58 -2.85
N GLU A 103 12.85 -1.57 -3.73
CA GLU A 103 13.07 -1.33 -5.16
C GLU A 103 13.65 0.06 -5.43
N ALA A 104 13.24 1.08 -4.68
CA ALA A 104 13.77 2.44 -4.79
C ALA A 104 15.24 2.52 -4.37
N ILE A 105 15.62 1.86 -3.27
CA ILE A 105 17.04 1.75 -2.85
C ILE A 105 17.86 1.03 -3.92
N GLU A 106 17.36 -0.09 -4.45
CA GLU A 106 18.04 -0.88 -5.48
C GLU A 106 18.27 -0.10 -6.79
N LYS A 107 17.46 0.94 -7.05
CA LYS A 107 17.60 1.81 -8.22
C LYS A 107 18.41 3.08 -7.97
N GLY A 108 18.75 3.39 -6.72
CA GLY A 108 19.37 4.65 -6.35
C GLY A 108 18.39 5.83 -6.24
N ASP A 109 17.08 5.57 -6.16
CA ASP A 109 16.05 6.62 -6.04
C ASP A 109 16.05 7.27 -4.62
N ILE A 110 16.72 6.64 -3.64
CA ILE A 110 16.89 7.14 -2.27
C ILE A 110 18.37 7.35 -1.99
N SER A 111 18.89 8.48 -2.49
CA SER A 111 20.32 8.82 -2.52
C SER A 111 21.00 8.84 -1.15
N GLU A 112 20.25 9.10 -0.09
CA GLU A 112 20.70 9.09 1.31
C GLU A 112 21.12 7.69 1.79
N ILE A 113 20.67 6.64 1.09
CA ILE A 113 20.98 5.24 1.40
C ILE A 113 21.93 4.65 0.35
N ALA A 114 21.60 4.84 -0.93
CA ALA A 114 22.37 4.38 -2.07
C ALA A 114 22.04 5.27 -3.28
N SER A 115 23.05 5.67 -4.04
CA SER A 115 22.88 6.42 -5.29
C SER A 115 23.02 5.53 -6.53
N ALA A 116 23.59 4.33 -6.37
CA ALA A 116 23.71 3.32 -7.41
C ALA A 116 23.54 1.89 -6.84
N PRO A 117 23.17 0.90 -7.68
CA PRO A 117 23.03 -0.49 -7.25
C PRO A 117 24.30 -1.10 -6.65
N ASP A 118 25.48 -0.61 -7.03
CA ASP A 118 26.80 -1.11 -6.59
C ASP A 118 27.31 -0.43 -5.30
N ASP A 119 26.51 0.46 -4.67
CA ASP A 119 26.93 1.13 -3.44
C ASP A 119 26.85 0.22 -2.21
N PHE A 120 26.01 -0.83 -2.25
CA PHE A 120 25.76 -1.73 -1.13
C PHE A 120 26.03 -3.20 -1.48
N GLN A 121 26.44 -3.97 -0.47
CA GLN A 121 26.69 -5.40 -0.60
C GLN A 121 25.40 -6.23 -0.66
N LYS A 122 24.42 -5.91 0.19
CA LYS A 122 23.14 -6.63 0.24
C LYS A 122 22.03 -5.84 0.94
N ILE A 123 20.78 -6.17 0.60
CA ILE A 123 19.57 -5.73 1.31
C ILE A 123 18.83 -6.97 1.81
N GLU A 124 18.58 -7.02 3.10
CA GLU A 124 17.80 -8.08 3.76
C GLU A 124 16.47 -7.51 4.26
N THR A 125 15.42 -8.33 4.32
CA THR A 125 14.10 -7.92 4.79
C THR A 125 13.69 -8.67 6.06
N GLU A 126 12.88 -8.06 6.92
CA GLU A 126 12.32 -8.71 8.13
C GLU A 126 13.39 -9.26 9.10
N VAL A 127 14.51 -8.54 9.24
CA VAL A 127 15.67 -9.01 10.02
C VAL A 127 15.41 -8.84 11.52
N PRO A 128 15.54 -9.89 12.36
CA PRO A 128 15.38 -9.78 13.80
C PRO A 128 16.49 -8.93 14.43
N TYR A 129 16.13 -8.06 15.39
CA TYR A 129 17.08 -7.20 16.10
C TYR A 129 16.63 -6.88 17.53
N GLY A 130 17.58 -6.38 18.32
CA GLY A 130 17.36 -5.86 19.67
C GLY A 130 16.98 -6.92 20.70
N ALA A 131 16.90 -6.50 21.97
CA ALA A 131 16.50 -7.37 23.08
C ALA A 131 14.99 -7.69 23.04
N GLU A 132 14.17 -6.81 22.46
CA GLU A 132 12.71 -6.94 22.41
C GLU A 132 12.19 -7.86 21.29
N LYS A 133 13.09 -8.58 20.59
CA LYS A 133 12.80 -9.50 19.47
C LYS A 133 11.94 -8.87 18.37
N SER A 134 12.19 -7.59 18.08
CA SER A 134 11.57 -6.88 16.96
C SER A 134 12.19 -7.31 15.64
N ARG A 135 11.55 -6.98 14.52
CA ARG A 135 12.09 -7.17 13.17
C ARG A 135 12.14 -5.83 12.47
N ILE A 136 13.26 -5.52 11.83
CA ILE A 136 13.43 -4.32 11.02
C ILE A 136 12.94 -4.64 9.62
N ASP A 137 12.25 -3.68 8.99
CA ASP A 137 11.70 -3.89 7.65
C ASP A 137 12.79 -4.19 6.63
N LEU A 138 13.85 -3.39 6.60
CA LEU A 138 15.01 -3.56 5.73
C LEU A 138 16.34 -3.36 6.50
N LEU A 139 17.34 -4.15 6.16
CA LEU A 139 18.73 -3.99 6.58
C LEU A 139 19.63 -3.91 5.35
N VAL A 140 20.24 -2.75 5.13
CA VAL A 140 21.22 -2.53 4.06
C VAL A 140 22.62 -2.69 4.65
N THR A 141 23.45 -3.54 4.04
CA THR A 141 24.87 -3.69 4.40
C THR A 141 25.72 -3.10 3.29
N GLN A 142 26.52 -2.09 3.62
CA GLN A 142 27.46 -1.44 2.71
C GLN A 142 28.70 -2.30 2.50
N HIS A 143 29.46 -2.06 1.42
CA HIS A 143 30.69 -2.83 1.13
C HIS A 143 31.77 -2.73 2.20
N ASN A 144 31.81 -1.63 2.95
CA ASN A 144 32.69 -1.44 4.11
C ASN A 144 32.19 -2.15 5.38
N GLY A 145 31.07 -2.88 5.32
CA GLY A 145 30.43 -3.58 6.43
C GLY A 145 29.50 -2.73 7.28
N GLN A 146 29.34 -1.43 7.01
CA GLN A 146 28.40 -0.57 7.71
C GLN A 146 26.95 -1.03 7.47
N LYS A 147 26.14 -0.99 8.52
CA LYS A 147 24.75 -1.41 8.50
C LYS A 147 23.81 -0.23 8.63
N CYS A 148 22.81 -0.16 7.74
CA CYS A 148 21.71 0.80 7.81
C CYS A 148 20.40 0.04 8.07
N TYR A 149 19.79 0.31 9.22
CA TYR A 149 18.52 -0.27 9.66
C TYR A 149 17.39 0.69 9.25
N ILE A 150 16.42 0.19 8.48
CA ILE A 150 15.37 1.03 7.90
C ILE A 150 14.01 0.46 8.29
N GLU A 151 13.23 1.27 8.96
CA GLU A 151 11.82 1.02 9.27
C GLU A 151 10.96 1.81 8.27
N VAL A 152 10.02 1.12 7.62
CA VAL A 152 9.13 1.69 6.60
C VAL A 152 7.77 1.98 7.23
N LYS A 153 7.31 3.23 7.15
CA LYS A 153 5.96 3.63 7.57
C LYS A 153 5.12 3.99 6.36
N ASN A 154 3.93 3.41 6.27
CA ASN A 154 2.96 3.77 5.24
C ASN A 154 2.10 4.96 5.72
N VAL A 155 2.06 6.02 4.92
CA VAL A 155 1.41 7.30 5.25
C VAL A 155 0.27 7.52 4.26
N THR A 156 -0.98 7.33 4.71
CA THR A 156 -2.17 7.50 3.86
C THR A 156 -3.24 8.38 4.49
N ALA A 157 -3.20 8.63 5.80
CA ALA A 157 -4.23 9.43 6.43
C ALA A 157 -4.12 10.87 5.99
N SER A 158 -5.26 11.46 5.64
CA SER A 158 -5.38 12.88 5.38
C SER A 158 -6.52 13.41 6.24
N PHE A 159 -6.19 14.35 7.11
CA PHE A 159 -7.16 15.06 7.95
C PHE A 159 -7.52 16.42 7.34
N GLU A 160 -6.63 16.97 6.52
CA GLU A 160 -6.76 18.23 5.80
C GLU A 160 -6.22 18.05 4.37
N PRO A 161 -6.82 18.70 3.35
CA PRO A 161 -6.35 18.61 1.97
C PRO A 161 -4.86 18.94 1.83
N GLY A 162 -4.15 18.15 1.02
CA GLY A 162 -2.70 18.33 0.79
C GLY A 162 -1.76 17.86 1.92
N ILE A 163 -2.27 17.43 3.07
CA ILE A 163 -1.44 16.92 4.18
C ILE A 163 -1.67 15.41 4.37
N ALA A 164 -0.58 14.66 4.33
CA ALA A 164 -0.55 13.23 4.68
C ALA A 164 0.06 13.04 6.08
N ALA A 165 -0.53 12.16 6.89
CA ALA A 165 -0.19 11.97 8.30
C ALA A 165 -0.01 10.49 8.68
N PHE A 166 0.84 10.27 9.68
CA PHE A 166 1.02 9.00 10.35
C PHE A 166 1.31 9.23 11.85
N PRO A 167 0.75 8.42 12.76
CA PRO A 167 -0.22 7.36 12.50
C PRO A 167 -1.66 7.91 12.36
N ASP A 168 -2.55 7.11 11.81
CA ASP A 168 -3.98 7.44 11.67
C ASP A 168 -4.81 7.10 12.92
N ALA A 169 -4.19 6.42 13.89
CA ALA A 169 -4.71 6.10 15.22
C ALA A 169 -3.54 5.82 16.19
N VAL A 170 -3.81 5.84 17.50
CA VAL A 170 -2.79 5.48 18.51
C VAL A 170 -2.24 4.08 18.24
N THR A 171 -0.91 3.94 18.14
CA THR A 171 -0.23 2.67 17.83
C THR A 171 0.89 2.36 18.82
N ALA A 172 0.59 1.55 19.85
CA ALA A 172 1.60 1.07 20.79
C ALA A 172 2.70 0.24 20.10
N ARG A 173 2.34 -0.49 19.04
CA ARG A 173 3.30 -1.22 18.21
C ARG A 173 4.27 -0.29 17.49
N GLY A 174 3.76 0.82 16.92
CA GLY A 174 4.59 1.83 16.29
C GLY A 174 5.59 2.46 17.27
N THR A 175 5.14 2.81 18.48
CA THR A 175 6.02 3.32 19.54
C THR A 175 7.09 2.32 19.95
N LYS A 176 6.76 1.02 20.03
CA LYS A 176 7.75 -0.03 20.32
C LYS A 176 8.87 -0.04 19.28
N HIS A 177 8.55 0.12 17.99
CA HIS A 177 9.54 0.09 16.91
C HIS A 177 10.43 1.34 16.86
N LEU A 178 10.08 2.42 17.58
CA LEU A 178 10.89 3.64 17.66
C LEU A 178 11.93 3.63 18.81
N ARG A 179 11.84 2.67 19.72
CA ARG A 179 12.74 2.53 20.88
C ARG A 179 13.78 1.45 20.61
#